data_AF-A0A419E782-F1
#
_entry.id   AF-A0A419E782-F1
#
_cell.length_a   1.000
_cell.length_b   1.000
_cell.length_c   1.000
_cell.angle_alpha   90.00
_cell.angle_beta   90.00
_cell.angle_gamma   90.00
#
_symmetry.space_group_name_H-M   'P 1'
#
loop_
_entity.id
_entity.type
_entity.pdbx_description
1 polymer ?
#
loop_
_entity_poly.entity_id
_entity_poly.type
_entity_poly.pdbx_seq_one_letter_code
_entity_poly.pdbx_strand_id
1 'polypeptide(L)' 'MKILTVEIGTGTQDIFLYDSNLDLENGLKLILPSPTLMVHRRLKQALRARTPILLNGYQLLSTGIVSDLLNLDLKTS' A
#
# COMPACT_ATOMS: atom_id res chain seq x y z
N MET A 1 -2.51 6.92 26.39
CA MET A 1 -2.78 5.80 25.46
C MET A 1 -2.31 6.20 24.08
N LYS A 2 -1.69 5.29 23.32
CA LYS A 2 -1.28 5.55 21.94
C LYS A 2 -1.96 4.57 20.99
N ILE A 3 -2.50 5.07 19.88
CA ILE A 3 -3.14 4.26 18.82
C ILE A 3 -2.54 4.71 17.48
N LEU A 4 -2.03 3.76 16.71
CA LEU A 4 -1.61 4.02 15.34
C LEU A 4 -2.75 3.61 14.41
N THR A 5 -3.27 4.57 13.64
CA THR A 5 -4.24 4.30 12.58
C THR A 5 -3.57 4.41 11.23
N VAL A 6 -3.98 3.54 10.31
CA VAL A 6 -3.48 3.50 8.94
C VAL A 6 -4.68 3.35 8.01
N GLU A 7 -4.86 4.33 7.12
CA GLU A 7 -5.85 4.29 6.05
C GLU A 7 -5.14 4.14 4.71
N ILE A 8 -5.42 3.06 3.98
CA ILE A 8 -4.83 2.82 2.66
C ILE A 8 -5.88 3.09 1.58
N GLY A 9 -5.71 4.19 0.85
CA GLY A 9 -6.47 4.48 -0.36
C GLY A 9 -5.76 4.02 -1.64
N THR A 10 -6.38 4.28 -2.79
CA THR A 10 -5.77 3.96 -4.10
C THR A 10 -4.59 4.88 -4.43
N GLY A 11 -4.61 6.13 -3.98
CA GLY A 11 -3.56 7.12 -4.24
C GLY A 11 -2.58 7.30 -3.07
N THR A 12 -3.10 7.52 -1.87
CA THR A 12 -2.32 7.80 -0.66
C THR A 12 -2.54 6.74 0.41
N GLN A 13 -1.63 6.71 1.38
CA GLN A 13 -1.83 6.11 2.68
C GLN A 13 -1.65 7.19 3.74
N ASP A 14 -2.62 7.28 4.64
CA ASP A 14 -2.60 8.21 5.76
C ASP A 14 -2.28 7.44 7.03
N ILE A 15 -1.21 7.82 7.70
CA ILE A 15 -0.79 7.24 8.98
C ILE A 15 -0.94 8.30 10.05
N PHE A 16 -1.71 8.01 11.09
CA PHE A 16 -1.93 8.93 12.20
C PHE A 16 -1.64 8.26 13.53
N LEU A 17 -0.81 8.91 14.35
CA LEU A 17 -0.55 8.48 15.71
C LEU A 17 -1.41 9.32 16.67
N TYR A 18 -2.50 8.72 17.14
CA TYR A 18 -3.27 9.27 18.24
C TYR A 18 -2.51 9.06 19.55
N ASP A 19 -2.34 10.14 20.32
CA ASP A 19 -1.85 10.12 21.69
C ASP A 19 -2.86 10.84 22.57
N SER A 20 -3.42 10.15 23.58
CA SER A 20 -4.45 10.71 24.45
C SER A 20 -3.96 11.88 25.32
N ASN A 21 -2.66 12.14 25.35
CA ASN A 21 -2.08 13.30 26.06
C ASN A 21 -2.00 14.56 25.19
N LEU A 22 -2.32 14.46 23.90
CA LEU A 22 -2.29 15.57 22.95
C LEU A 22 -3.71 15.85 22.45
N ASP A 23 -4.01 17.12 22.16
CA ASP A 23 -5.18 17.47 21.37
C ASP A 23 -5.08 16.84 19.98
N LEU A 24 -6.21 16.47 19.40
CA LEU A 24 -6.27 15.76 18.12
C LEU A 24 -5.54 16.51 16.99
N GLU A 25 -5.63 17.83 17.00
CA GLU A 25 -5.02 18.73 16.01
C GLU A 25 -3.49 18.74 16.08
N ASN A 26 -2.91 18.37 17.23
CA ASN A 26 -1.48 18.30 17.47
C ASN A 26 -0.90 16.89 17.22
N GLY A 27 -1.72 15.95 16.75
CA GLY A 27 -1.29 14.59 16.47
C GLY A 27 -0.35 14.51 15.26
N LEU A 28 0.57 13.53 15.29
CA LEU A 28 1.48 13.29 14.16
C LEU A 28 0.73 12.60 13.02
N LYS A 29 0.63 13.25 11.85
CA LYS A 29 0.08 12.68 10.61
C LYS A 29 1.13 12.61 9.51
N LEU A 30 1.22 11.46 8.84
CA LEU A 30 1.98 11.27 7.62
C LEU A 30 1.02 10.96 6.47
N ILE A 31 1.20 11.63 5.33
CA ILE A 31 0.48 11.36 4.09
C ILE A 31 1.52 10.89 3.08
N LEU A 32 1.46 9.63 2.69
CA LEU A 32 2.45 8.99 1.81
C LEU A 32 1.74 8.43 0.57
N PRO A 33 2.44 8.13 -0.54
CA PRO A 33 1.88 7.34 -1.63
C PRO A 33 1.41 5.97 -1.13
N SER A 34 0.27 5.48 -1.64
CA SER A 34 -0.22 4.15 -1.27
C SER A 34 0.72 3.05 -1.80
N PRO A 35 0.84 1.90 -1.10
CA PRO A 35 1.60 0.77 -1.61
C PRO A 35 1.12 0.32 -3.00
N THR A 36 -0.19 0.35 -3.24
CA THR A 36 -0.80 0.03 -4.54
C THR A 36 -0.31 0.98 -5.64
N LEU A 37 -0.25 2.29 -5.38
CA LEU A 37 0.27 3.27 -6.34
C LEU A 37 1.77 3.07 -6.60
N MET A 38 2.54 2.76 -5.56
CA MET A 38 3.97 2.47 -5.70
C MET A 38 4.20 1.22 -6.57
N VAL A 39 3.47 0.14 -6.34
CA VAL A 39 3.53 -1.09 -7.15
C VAL A 39 3.06 -0.80 -8.58
N HIS A 40 1.97 -0.06 -8.77
CA HIS A 40 1.48 0.32 -10.09
C HIS A 40 2.54 1.05 -10.92
N ARG A 41 3.25 2.01 -10.33
CA ARG A 41 4.33 2.75 -11.00
C ARG A 41 5.47 1.82 -11.43
N ARG A 42 5.88 0.89 -10.57
CA ARG A 42 6.92 -0.11 -10.89
C ARG A 42 6.45 -1.06 -11.99
N LEU A 43 5.20 -1.53 -11.91
CA LEU A 43 4.59 -2.40 -12.91
C LEU A 43 4.59 -1.74 -14.28
N LYS A 44 4.17 -0.46 -14.36
CA LYS A 44 4.15 0.30 -15.62
C LYS A 44 5.54 0.45 -16.25
N GLN A 45 6.59 0.57 -15.44
CA GLN A 45 7.97 0.60 -15.92
C GLN A 45 8.44 -0.76 -16.43
N ALA A 46 8.20 -1.84 -15.66
CA ALA A 46 8.58 -3.20 -16.03
C ALA A 46 7.84 -3.69 -17.31
N LEU A 47 6.56 -3.33 -17.45
CA LEU A 47 5.76 -3.60 -18.65
C LEU A 47 6.38 -2.98 -19.90
N ARG A 48 6.86 -1.73 -19.81
CA ARG A 48 7.56 -1.06 -20.93
C ARG A 48 8.86 -1.78 -21.30
N ALA A 49 9.54 -2.36 -20.32
CA ALA A 49 10.78 -3.11 -20.51
C ALA A 49 10.55 -4.59 -20.89
N ARG A 50 9.29 -5.05 -20.98
CA ARG A 50 8.92 -6.47 -21.23
C ARG A 50 9.60 -7.45 -20.28
N THR A 51 9.86 -7.02 -19.05
CA THR A 51 10.46 -7.88 -18.03
C THR A 51 9.35 -8.73 -17.38
N PRO A 52 9.53 -10.06 -17.24
CA PRO A 52 8.57 -10.89 -16.50
C PRO A 52 8.37 -10.38 -15.07
N ILE A 53 7.13 -10.41 -14.58
CA ILE A 53 6.76 -9.88 -13.26
C ILE A 53 6.13 -10.99 -12.41
N LEU A 54 6.77 -11.29 -11.28
CA LEU A 54 6.18 -12.07 -10.19
C LEU A 54 5.68 -11.09 -9.11
N LEU A 55 4.40 -11.16 -8.76
CA LEU A 55 3.85 -10.43 -7.62
C LEU A 55 3.65 -11.40 -6.45
N ASN A 56 4.27 -11.08 -5.32
CA ASN A 56 4.12 -11.80 -4.06
C ASN A 56 3.84 -10.83 -2.92
N GLY A 57 3.30 -11.36 -1.84
CA GLY A 57 3.09 -10.62 -0.61
C GLY A 57 1.77 -10.99 0.04
N TYR A 58 1.30 -10.10 0.88
CA TYR A 58 0.05 -10.24 1.58
C TYR A 58 -0.95 -9.18 1.12
N GLN A 59 -2.20 -9.57 0.93
CA GLN A 59 -3.31 -8.64 0.80
C GLN A 59 -3.88 -8.33 2.17
N LEU A 60 -4.02 -7.04 2.43
CA LEU A 60 -4.77 -6.54 3.58
C LEU A 60 -6.23 -6.35 3.15
N LEU A 61 -7.12 -7.09 3.78
CA LEU A 61 -8.57 -7.00 3.63
C LEU A 61 -9.19 -6.50 4.92
N SER A 62 -10.43 -6.01 4.85
CA SER A 62 -11.17 -5.58 6.06
C SER A 62 -11.35 -6.71 7.08
N THR A 63 -11.24 -7.97 6.65
CA THR A 63 -11.34 -9.18 7.49
C THR A 63 -9.99 -9.70 7.99
N GLY A 64 -8.86 -9.10 7.59
CA GLY A 64 -7.52 -9.52 7.99
C GLY A 64 -6.53 -9.63 6.83
N ILE A 65 -5.44 -10.37 7.07
CA ILE A 65 -4.34 -10.53 6.11
C ILE A 65 -4.47 -11.89 5.41
N VAL A 66 -4.41 -11.90 4.08
CA VAL A 66 -4.37 -13.11 3.24
C VAL A 66 -3.08 -13.13 2.43
N SER A 67 -2.45 -14.29 2.26
CA SER A 67 -1.24 -14.45 1.44
C SER A 67 -1.60 -15.07 0.09
N ASP A 68 -1.21 -14.42 -1.00
CA ASP A 68 -1.46 -14.90 -2.36
C ASP A 68 -0.21 -14.74 -3.24
N LEU A 69 -0.06 -15.64 -4.21
CA LEU A 69 0.93 -15.54 -5.28
C LEU A 69 0.21 -15.32 -6.60
N LEU A 70 0.55 -14.22 -7.29
CA LEU A 70 0.00 -13.89 -8.60
C LEU A 70 1.13 -13.92 -9.63
N ASN A 71 1.07 -14.90 -10.53
CA ASN A 71 1.91 -14.96 -11.72
C ASN A 71 1.22 -14.21 -12.85
N LEU A 72 1.80 -13.09 -13.27
CA LEU A 72 1.34 -12.36 -14.43
C LEU A 72 2.21 -12.74 -15.63
N ASP A 73 1.80 -13.78 -16.37
CA ASP A 73 2.46 -14.17 -17.61
C ASP A 73 2.02 -13.23 -18.74
N LEU A 74 2.89 -12.30 -19.10
CA LEU A 74 2.62 -11.29 -20.12
C LEU A 74 2.98 -11.86 -21.49
N LYS A 75 2.11 -12.70 -22.06
CA LYS A 75 2.16 -13.02 -23.49
C LYS A 75 1.64 -11.84 -24.28
N THR A 76 2.54 -11.16 -24.97
CA THR A 76 2.20 -10.15 -25.98
C THR A 76 1.61 -10.86 -27.20
N SER A 77 0.34 -10.60 -27.52
CA SER A 77 -0.11 -10.62 -28.92
C SER A 77 0.61 -9.53 -29.72
#